data_AF-A0A961QPF7-F1
#
_entry.id   AF-A0A961QPF7-F1
#
_cell.length_a   1.000
_cell.length_b   1.000
_cell.length_c   1.000
_cell.angle_alpha   90.00
_cell.angle_beta   90.00
_cell.angle_gamma   90.00
#
_symmetry.space_group_name_H-M   'P 1'
#
loop_
_entity.id
_entity.type
_entity.pdbx_description
1 polymer ?
#
loop_
_entity_poly.entity_id
_entity_poly.type
_entity_poly.pdbx_seq_one_letter_code
_entity_poly.pdbx_strand_id
1 'polypeptide(L)' 'TAFFATAPKMAAMALLARLAHDAFGQVPGDWGQIIGLLAVASMLLGAVAAIGQRNIKRLMAYSSIAHMGFA' A
#
# COMPACT_ATOMS: atom_id res chain seq x y z
N THR A 1 3.77 -21.62 -5.77
CA THR A 1 3.06 -20.37 -6.14
C THR A 1 3.38 -19.20 -5.22
N ALA A 2 3.75 -19.40 -3.94
CA ALA A 2 4.08 -18.31 -3.01
C ALA A 2 5.24 -17.40 -3.47
N PHE A 3 6.30 -17.94 -4.07
CA PHE A 3 7.45 -17.16 -4.54
C PHE A 3 7.06 -16.15 -5.64
N PHE A 4 6.35 -16.60 -6.67
CA PHE A 4 5.86 -15.73 -7.75
C PHE A 4 4.76 -14.75 -7.31
N ALA A 5 4.09 -14.99 -6.17
CA ALA A 5 3.12 -14.05 -5.60
C ALA A 5 3.78 -12.97 -4.72
N THR A 6 4.90 -13.29 -4.06
CA THR A 6 5.55 -12.42 -3.06
C THR A 6 6.77 -11.68 -3.61
N ALA A 7 7.61 -12.34 -4.42
CA ALA A 7 8.83 -11.76 -4.95
C ALA A 7 8.57 -10.54 -5.86
N PRO A 8 7.62 -10.58 -6.83
CA PRO A 8 7.33 -9.39 -7.64
C PRO A 8 6.73 -8.25 -6.81
N LYS A 9 5.94 -8.59 -5.78
CA LYS A 9 5.34 -7.60 -4.88
C LYS A 9 6.40 -6.85 -4.07
N MET A 10 7.36 -7.59 -3.50
CA MET A 10 8.48 -6.99 -2.77
C MET A 10 9.41 -6.18 -3.70
N ALA A 11 9.68 -6.68 -4.90
CA ALA A 11 10.46 -5.93 -5.89
C ALA A 11 9.79 -4.61 -6.29
N ALA A 12 8.48 -4.62 -6.50
CA ALA A 12 7.71 -3.41 -6.79
C ALA A 12 7.75 -2.41 -5.62
N MET A 13 7.61 -2.88 -4.37
CA MET A 13 7.75 -2.02 -3.18
C MET A 13 9.14 -1.41 -3.06
N ALA A 14 10.20 -2.20 -3.28
CA ALA A 14 11.58 -1.70 -3.23
C ALA A 14 11.86 -0.66 -4.32
N LEU A 15 11.35 -0.87 -5.54
CA LEU A 15 11.50 0.09 -6.65
C LEU A 15 10.74 1.39 -6.38
N LEU A 16 9.53 1.32 -5.82
CA LEU A 16 8.77 2.51 -5.45
C LEU A 16 9.45 3.30 -4.32
N ALA A 17 9.95 2.61 -3.29
CA ALA A 17 10.71 3.25 -2.22
C ALA A 17 11.97 3.93 -2.76
N ARG A 18 12.69 3.27 -3.67
CA ARG A 18 13.85 3.85 -4.33
C ARG A 18 13.50 5.07 -5.18
N LEU A 19 12.44 5.00 -5.98
CA LEU A 19 11.98 6.13 -6.79
C LEU A 19 11.58 7.31 -5.88
N ALA A 20 10.84 7.05 -4.80
CA ALA A 20 10.44 8.07 -3.84
C ALA A 20 11.66 8.78 -3.23
N HIS A 21 12.72 8.03 -2.94
CA HIS A 21 13.95 8.58 -2.37
C HIS A 21 14.82 9.31 -3.42
N ASP A 22 15.13 8.66 -4.54
CA ASP A 22 16.09 9.16 -5.54
C ASP A 22 15.49 10.32 -6.37
N ALA A 23 14.22 10.24 -6.76
CA ALA A 23 13.60 11.25 -7.63
C ALA A 23 12.97 12.41 -6.85
N PHE A 24 12.46 12.16 -5.63
CA PHE A 24 11.70 13.15 -4.86
C PHE A 24 12.34 13.53 -3.53
N GLY A 25 13.50 12.95 -3.18
CA GLY A 25 14.21 13.24 -1.91
C GLY A 25 14.71 14.68 -1.76
N GLN A 26 14.78 15.46 -2.83
CA GLN A 26 15.14 16.88 -2.79
C GLN A 26 13.97 17.81 -2.41
N VAL A 27 12.71 17.32 -2.49
CA VAL A 27 11.50 18.08 -2.12
C VAL A 27 10.55 17.20 -1.29
N PRO A 28 10.97 16.75 -0.09
CA PRO A 28 10.20 15.78 0.70
C PRO A 28 8.87 16.34 1.25
N GLY A 29 8.75 17.66 1.41
CA GLY A 29 7.53 18.30 1.93
C GLY A 29 6.33 18.16 0.99
N ASP A 30 6.49 18.56 -0.27
CA ASP A 30 5.38 18.59 -1.24
C ASP A 30 4.91 17.17 -1.61
N TRP A 31 5.85 16.25 -1.84
CA TRP A 31 5.55 14.88 -2.24
C TRP A 31 5.15 13.99 -1.06
N GLY A 32 5.75 14.22 0.12
CA GLY A 32 5.40 13.50 1.35
C GLY A 32 3.93 13.71 1.73
N GLN A 33 3.40 14.93 1.56
CA GLN A 33 1.99 15.21 1.82
C GLN A 33 1.05 14.44 0.87
N ILE A 34 1.39 14.35 -0.42
CA ILE A 34 0.60 13.61 -1.41
C ILE A 34 0.63 12.11 -1.10
N ILE A 35 1.80 11.55 -0.81
CA ILE A 35 1.95 10.13 -0.43
C ILE A 35 1.19 9.84 0.87
N GLY A 36 1.28 10.71 1.87
CA GLY A 36 0.53 10.59 3.12
C GLY A 36 -0.99 10.62 2.91
N LEU A 37 -1.49 11.52 2.04
CA LEU A 37 -2.90 11.55 1.66
C LEU A 37 -3.35 10.25 0.99
N LEU A 38 -2.56 9.73 0.04
CA LEU A 38 -2.84 8.46 -0.63
C LEU A 38 -2.82 7.27 0.34
N ALA A 39 -1.91 7.26 1.31
CA ALA A 39 -1.85 6.24 2.34
C ALA A 39 -3.14 6.21 3.20
N VAL A 40 -3.55 7.37 3.72
CA VAL A 40 -4.78 7.49 4.52
C VAL A 40 -6.02 7.13 3.70
N ALA A 41 -6.10 7.58 2.44
CA ALA A 41 -7.20 7.25 1.55
C ALA A 41 -7.28 5.74 1.26
N SER A 42 -6.14 5.09 1.03
CA SER A 42 -6.04 3.63 0.80
C SER A 42 -6.49 2.84 2.04
N MET A 43 -6.07 3.26 3.23
CA MET A 43 -6.49 2.64 4.50
C MET A 43 -7.99 2.80 4.74
N LEU A 44 -8.54 3.99 4.54
CA LEU A 44 -9.98 4.24 4.68
C LEU A 44 -10.80 3.41 3.71
N LEU A 45 -10.41 3.38 2.43
CA LEU A 45 -11.07 2.55 1.42
C LEU A 45 -10.98 1.06 1.77
N GLY A 46 -9.82 0.57 2.21
CA GLY A 46 -9.62 -0.82 2.62
C GLY A 46 -10.47 -1.20 3.83
N ALA A 47 -10.53 -0.33 4.85
CA ALA A 47 -11.33 -0.55 6.06
C ALA A 47 -12.83 -0.51 5.77
N VAL A 48 -13.32 0.50 5.04
CA VAL A 48 -14.74 0.64 4.70
C VAL A 48 -15.20 -0.52 3.81
N ALA A 49 -14.40 -0.93 2.83
CA ALA A 49 -14.71 -2.07 1.96
C ALA A 49 -14.71 -3.42 2.70
N ALA A 50 -14.01 -3.52 3.84
CA ALA A 50 -13.96 -4.75 4.64
C ALA A 50 -15.22 -4.96 5.51
N ILE A 51 -15.87 -3.88 5.98
CA ILE A 51 -17.02 -3.95 6.92
C ILE A 51 -18.22 -4.71 6.31
N GLY A 52 -18.46 -4.58 5.00
CA GLY A 52 -19.56 -5.27 4.31
C GLY A 52 -19.27 -6.72 3.87
N GLN A 53 -18.05 -7.22 4.09
CA GLN A 53 -17.60 -8.46 3.48
C GLN A 53 -17.97 -9.70 4.32
N ARG A 54 -18.94 -10.52 3.87
CA ARG A 54 -19.32 -11.79 4.52
C ARG A 54 -18.41 -12.99 4.19
N ASN A 55 -17.47 -12.84 3.26
CA ASN A 55 -16.62 -13.93 2.78
C ASN A 55 -15.18 -13.77 3.28
N ILE A 56 -14.71 -14.72 4.10
CA ILE A 56 -13.41 -14.68 4.78
C ILE A 56 -12.22 -14.51 3.82
N LYS A 57 -12.26 -15.09 2.62
CA LYS A 57 -11.17 -14.93 1.63
C LYS A 57 -11.07 -13.49 1.12
N ARG A 58 -12.21 -12.81 0.91
CA ARG A 58 -12.23 -11.39 0.51
C ARG A 58 -11.81 -10.52 1.68
N LEU A 59 -12.26 -10.82 2.91
CA LEU A 59 -11.85 -10.09 4.11
C LEU A 59 -10.32 -10.06 4.29
N MET A 60 -9.64 -11.21 4.13
CA MET A 60 -8.17 -11.29 4.24
C MET A 60 -7.45 -10.50 3.14
N ALA A 61 -8.01 -10.44 1.94
CA ALA A 61 -7.46 -9.63 0.85
C ALA A 61 -7.56 -8.12 1.16
N TYR A 62 -8.71 -7.64 1.63
CA TYR A 62 -8.87 -6.23 2.02
C TYR A 62 -8.03 -5.86 3.25
N SER A 63 -7.89 -6.77 4.23
CA SER A 63 -6.98 -6.57 5.36
C SER A 63 -5.52 -6.45 4.92
N SER A 64 -5.08 -7.23 3.92
CA SER A 64 -3.72 -7.13 3.36
C SER A 64 -3.48 -5.81 2.61
N ILE A 65 -4.53 -5.22 2.02
CA ILE A 65 -4.48 -3.89 1.38
C ILE A 65 -4.37 -2.80 2.44
N ALA A 66 -5.19 -2.88 3.50
CA ALA A 66 -5.12 -1.95 4.63
C ALA A 66 -3.77 -2.03 5.36
N HIS A 67 -3.19 -3.22 5.53
CA HIS A 67 -1.89 -3.41 6.18
C HIS A 67 -0.73 -2.89 5.33
N MET A 68 -0.82 -2.94 3.99
CA MET A 68 0.14 -2.25 3.12
C MET A 68 0.07 -0.72 3.22
N GLY A 69 -1.04 -0.14 3.68
CA GLY A 69 -1.12 1.30 3.94
C GLY A 69 -0.40 1.75 5.22
N PHE A 70 -0.06 0.81 6.11
CA PHE A 70 0.66 1.07 7.36
C PHE A 70 2.19 1.02 7.23
N ALA A 71 2.70 0.27 6.24
CA ALA A 71 4.13 -0.04 6.06
C ALA A 71 4.73 0.79 4.92
#